data_AF-A0A2S2NSM9-F1
#
_entry.id   AF-A0A2S2NSM9-F1
#
_cell.length_a   1.000
_cell.length_b   1.000
_cell.length_c   1.000
_cell.angle_alpha   90.00
_cell.angle_beta   90.00
_cell.angle_gamma   90.00
#
_symmetry.space_group_name_H-M   'P 1'
#
loop_
_entity.id
_entity.type
_entity.pdbx_description
1 polymer ?
#
loop_
_entity_poly.entity_id
_entity_poly.type
_entity_poly.pdbx_seq_one_letter_code
_entity_poly.pdbx_strand_id
1 'polypeptide(L)'
;MFLGGQQAQKLKEEFRLHFRNVSTIMDCVGCDKCKLWGKLQIQGLGTALKILFSNKARTNGYNELSTTVNKHTLQLERSEIVALFNAFGRLSTSIYEIEKFRKLLR
;
A
#
# COMPACT_ATOMS: atom_id res chain seq x y z
N MET A 1 -6.19 -12.71 -8.41
CA MET A 1 -5.33 -12.32 -7.27
C MET A 1 -6.03 -11.33 -6.33
N PHE A 2 -6.40 -10.12 -6.78
CA PHE A 2 -7.06 -9.10 -5.94
C PHE A 2 -8.61 -9.11 -6.01
N LEU A 3 -9.17 -9.91 -6.91
CA LEU A 3 -10.60 -9.97 -7.22
C LEU A 3 -11.37 -10.89 -6.24
N GLY A 4 -11.32 -10.60 -4.93
CA GLY A 4 -12.19 -11.21 -3.89
C GLY A 4 -12.13 -12.74 -3.74
N GLY A 5 -12.96 -13.29 -2.86
CA GLY A 5 -12.94 -14.70 -2.47
C GLY A 5 -11.98 -15.00 -1.30
N GLN A 6 -12.04 -16.23 -0.75
CA GLN A 6 -11.21 -16.65 0.41
C GLN A 6 -9.72 -16.44 0.15
N GLN A 7 -9.25 -16.73 -1.05
CA GLN A 7 -7.84 -16.59 -1.40
C GLN A 7 -7.38 -15.12 -1.40
N ALA A 8 -8.22 -14.17 -1.83
CA ALA A 8 -7.89 -12.75 -1.77
C ALA A 8 -7.88 -12.22 -0.33
N GLN A 9 -8.76 -12.72 0.54
CA GLN A 9 -8.79 -12.34 1.95
C GLN A 9 -7.56 -12.88 2.70
N LYS A 10 -7.19 -14.15 2.46
CA LYS A 10 -5.96 -14.73 2.99
C LYS A 10 -4.73 -13.93 2.54
N LEU A 11 -4.66 -13.61 1.25
CA LEU A 11 -3.56 -12.84 0.67
C LEU A 11 -3.48 -11.43 1.25
N LYS A 12 -4.61 -10.76 1.50
CA LYS A 12 -4.66 -9.45 2.18
C LYS A 12 -4.07 -9.52 3.58
N GLU A 13 -4.37 -10.57 4.34
CA GLU A 13 -3.85 -10.76 5.69
C GLU A 13 -2.36 -11.08 5.69
N GLU A 14 -1.90 -11.94 4.78
CA GLU A 14 -0.48 -12.24 4.56
C GLU A 14 0.30 -10.97 4.23
N PHE A 15 -0.16 -10.16 3.27
CA PHE A 15 0.46 -8.89 2.95
C PHE A 15 0.51 -7.96 4.16
N ARG A 16 -0.59 -7.81 4.91
CA ARG A 16 -0.62 -6.98 6.12
C ARG A 16 0.43 -7.42 7.13
N LEU A 17 0.57 -8.73 7.36
CA LEU A 17 1.57 -9.28 8.27
C LEU A 17 2.98 -9.01 7.77
N HIS A 18 3.24 -9.23 6.48
CA HIS A 18 4.55 -8.97 5.88
C HIS A 18 4.95 -7.50 5.98
N PHE A 19 4.06 -6.56 5.65
CA PHE A 19 4.36 -5.13 5.80
C PHE A 19 4.64 -4.73 7.25
N ARG A 20 3.93 -5.31 8.22
CA ARG A 20 4.23 -5.10 9.65
C ARG A 20 5.62 -5.61 10.01
N ASN A 21 5.98 -6.80 9.55
CA ASN A 21 7.30 -7.39 9.81
C ASN A 21 8.41 -6.56 9.18
N VAL A 22 8.24 -6.11 7.94
CA VAL A 22 9.22 -5.23 7.29
C VAL A 22 9.34 -3.90 8.03
N SER A 23 8.23 -3.31 8.49
CA SER A 23 8.27 -2.08 9.30
C SER A 23 9.06 -2.26 10.60
N THR A 24 8.94 -3.42 11.26
CA THR A 24 9.76 -3.77 12.43
C THR A 24 11.24 -3.93 12.07
N ILE A 25 11.56 -4.52 10.91
CA ILE A 25 12.96 -4.59 10.44
C ILE A 25 13.54 -3.19 10.24
N MET A 26 12.75 -2.24 9.73
CA MET A 26 13.19 -0.85 9.58
C MET A 26 13.53 -0.20 10.92
N ASP A 27 13.03 -0.71 12.05
CA ASP A 27 13.44 -0.21 13.37
C ASP A 27 14.89 -0.48 13.72
N CYS A 28 15.49 -1.51 13.11
CA CYS A 28 16.88 -1.90 13.30
C CYS A 28 17.86 -1.14 12.38
N VAL A 29 17.37 -0.26 11.51
CA VAL A 29 18.22 0.52 10.59
C VAL A 29 18.83 1.70 11.34
N GLY A 30 20.16 1.72 11.48
CA GLY A 30 20.89 2.77 12.22
C GLY A 30 20.99 4.13 11.52
N CYS A 31 20.70 4.20 10.21
CA CYS A 31 20.63 5.45 9.47
C CYS A 31 19.23 6.08 9.60
N ASP A 32 19.12 7.23 10.26
CA ASP A 32 17.83 7.89 10.54
C ASP A 32 17.03 8.22 9.26
N LYS A 33 17.70 8.75 8.24
CA LYS A 33 17.06 9.06 6.95
C LYS A 33 16.58 7.78 6.27
N CYS A 34 17.37 6.71 6.30
CA CYS A 34 17.06 5.43 5.69
C CYS A 34 15.87 4.77 6.40
N LYS A 35 15.86 4.80 7.74
CA LYS A 35 14.76 4.33 8.57
C LYS A 35 13.47 5.09 8.28
N LEU A 36 13.54 6.43 8.23
CA LEU A 36 12.38 7.29 7.92
C LEU A 36 11.80 6.96 6.54
N TRP A 37 12.62 7.01 5.49
CA TRP A 37 12.15 6.75 4.12
C TRP A 37 11.73 5.30 3.92
N GLY A 38 12.42 4.34 4.53
CA GLY A 38 12.07 2.93 4.50
C GLY A 38 10.69 2.69 5.08
N LYS A 39 10.40 3.19 6.29
CA LYS A 39 9.06 3.07 6.89
C LYS A 39 7.99 3.76 6.06
N LEU A 40 8.27 4.98 5.57
CA LEU A 40 7.32 5.74 4.75
C LEU A 40 6.95 5.00 3.46
N GLN A 41 7.93 4.44 2.75
CA GLN A 41 7.69 3.74 1.49
C GLN A 41 6.94 2.42 1.69
N ILE A 42 7.29 1.66 2.73
CA ILE A 42 6.63 0.40 3.09
C ILE A 42 5.17 0.64 3.50
N GLN A 43 4.91 1.68 4.30
CA GLN A 43 3.54 2.08 4.66
C GLN A 43 2.75 2.57 3.42
N GLY A 44 3.38 3.33 2.53
CA GLY A 44 2.73 3.78 1.29
C GLY A 44 2.35 2.61 0.38
N LEU A 45 3.22 1.62 0.22
CA LEU A 45 2.94 0.40 -0.55
C LEU A 45 1.82 -0.44 0.09
N GLY A 46 1.85 -0.61 1.40
CA GLY A 46 0.77 -1.28 2.14
C GLY A 46 -0.58 -0.56 1.99
N THR A 47 -0.56 0.78 1.99
CA THR A 47 -1.75 1.62 1.75
C THR A 47 -2.29 1.43 0.33
N ALA A 48 -1.42 1.40 -0.68
CA ALA A 48 -1.82 1.14 -2.07
C ALA A 48 -2.52 -0.22 -2.21
N LEU A 49 -1.98 -1.27 -1.58
CA LEU A 49 -2.59 -2.59 -1.58
C LEU A 49 -3.92 -2.61 -0.80
N LYS A 50 -4.01 -1.92 0.35
CA LYS A 50 -5.26 -1.75 1.12
C LYS A 50 -6.38 -1.17 0.24
N ILE A 51 -6.06 -0.18 -0.60
CA ILE A 51 -7.00 0.42 -1.57
C ILE A 51 -7.40 -0.61 -2.64
N LEU A 52 -6.43 -1.32 -3.24
CA LEU A 52 -6.70 -2.32 -4.28
C LEU A 52 -7.60 -3.47 -3.80
N PHE A 53 -7.41 -3.94 -2.56
CA PHE A 53 -8.26 -4.96 -1.96
C PHE A 53 -9.65 -4.45 -1.53
N SER A 54 -9.85 -3.13 -1.42
CA SER A 54 -11.13 -2.55 -1.01
C SER A 54 -12.18 -2.46 -2.13
N ASN A 55 -11.79 -2.60 -3.39
CA ASN A 55 -12.66 -2.33 -4.54
C ASN A 55 -13.76 -3.38 -4.77
N LYS A 56 -13.69 -4.58 -4.16
CA LYS A 56 -14.71 -5.64 -4.37
C LYS A 56 -15.84 -5.69 -3.35
N ALA A 57 -15.83 -4.88 -2.29
CA ALA A 57 -17.04 -4.67 -1.48
C ALA A 57 -18.14 -3.94 -2.28
N ARG A 58 -17.82 -3.39 -3.46
CA ARG A 58 -18.75 -2.64 -4.32
C ARG A 58 -19.22 -3.38 -5.58
N THR A 59 -18.56 -4.46 -5.98
CA THR A 59 -18.81 -5.14 -7.28
C THR A 59 -19.47 -6.50 -7.17
N ASN A 60 -19.69 -7.02 -5.95
CA ASN A 60 -20.56 -8.18 -5.74
C ASN A 60 -21.99 -7.71 -5.53
N GLY A 61 -22.76 -7.68 -6.62
CA GLY A 61 -24.21 -7.86 -6.60
C GLY A 61 -25.04 -6.73 -5.99
N TYR A 62 -25.78 -6.04 -6.86
CA TYR A 62 -27.21 -5.93 -6.58
C TYR A 62 -27.72 -7.31 -6.12
N ASN A 63 -28.63 -7.31 -5.15
CA ASN A 63 -29.32 -8.48 -4.55
C ASN A 63 -28.58 -9.08 -3.33
N GLU A 64 -28.83 -8.53 -2.15
CA GLU A 64 -29.73 -9.17 -1.19
C GLU A 64 -29.80 -8.37 0.12
N LEU A 65 -31.04 -8.20 0.55
CA LEU A 65 -31.49 -7.74 1.84
C LEU A 65 -30.79 -8.52 2.97
N SER A 66 -29.75 -7.94 3.55
CA SER A 66 -29.27 -8.32 4.88
C SER A 66 -28.92 -7.09 5.70
N THR A 67 -29.88 -6.77 6.54
CA THR A 67 -29.90 -5.79 7.61
C THR A 67 -28.87 -6.15 8.68
N THR A 68 -27.57 -6.00 8.42
CA THR A 68 -26.54 -5.99 9.47
C THR A 68 -25.28 -5.28 8.97
N VAL A 69 -25.20 -3.99 9.33
CA VAL A 69 -23.99 -3.22 9.67
C VAL A 69 -22.66 -3.94 9.36
N ASN A 70 -22.06 -3.64 8.21
CA ASN A 70 -20.61 -3.45 8.05
C ASN A 70 -20.31 -2.99 6.62
N LYS A 71 -20.80 -1.78 6.31
CA LYS A 71 -20.31 -0.97 5.20
C LYS A 71 -18.85 -0.63 5.56
N HIS A 72 -17.90 -1.51 5.27
CA HIS A 72 -16.46 -1.23 5.40
C HIS A 72 -16.11 -0.16 4.37
N THR A 73 -16.48 1.08 4.66
CA THR A 73 -16.01 2.25 3.94
C THR A 73 -14.50 2.23 4.06
N LEU A 74 -13.80 2.24 2.93
CA LEU A 74 -12.36 2.44 2.89
C LEU A 74 -12.03 3.70 3.70
N GLN A 75 -11.44 3.52 4.87
CA GLN A 75 -10.96 4.61 5.71
C GLN A 75 -9.44 4.61 5.66
N LEU A 76 -8.89 5.76 5.31
CA LEU A 76 -7.47 6.01 5.26
C LEU A 76 -7.12 7.04 6.33
N GLU A 77 -6.12 6.74 7.14
CA GLU A 77 -5.57 7.70 8.08
C GLU A 77 -4.74 8.76 7.35
N ARG A 78 -4.55 9.93 7.98
CA ARG A 78 -3.67 10.99 7.44
C ARG A 78 -2.27 10.46 7.13
N SER A 79 -1.73 9.62 8.01
CA SER A 79 -0.41 9.00 7.86
C SER A 79 -0.34 8.11 6.62
N GLU A 80 -1.37 7.29 6.37
CA GLU A 80 -1.51 6.44 5.17
C GLU A 80 -1.57 7.27 3.90
N ILE A 81 -2.33 8.38 3.90
CA ILE A 81 -2.43 9.29 2.75
C ILE A 81 -1.07 9.92 2.44
N VAL A 82 -0.40 10.47 3.46
CA VAL A 82 0.93 11.09 3.30
C VAL A 82 1.95 10.07 2.80
N ALA A 83 1.95 8.87 3.38
CA ALA A 83 2.85 7.79 2.99
C ALA A 83 2.60 7.35 1.54
N LEU A 84 1.34 7.21 1.12
CA LEU A 84 0.97 6.82 -0.24
C LEU A 84 1.54 7.79 -1.29
N PHE A 85 1.27 9.08 -1.14
CA PHE A 85 1.73 10.08 -2.11
C PHE A 85 3.25 10.25 -2.09
N ASN A 86 3.88 10.23 -0.92
CA ASN A 86 5.34 10.34 -0.84
C ASN A 86 6.04 9.10 -1.41
N ALA A 87 5.53 7.89 -1.14
CA ALA A 87 6.08 6.67 -1.70
C ALA A 87 5.98 6.66 -3.23
N PHE A 88 4.80 7.03 -3.77
CA PHE A 88 4.60 7.18 -5.21
C PHE A 88 5.50 8.26 -5.82
N GLY A 89 5.64 9.40 -5.14
CA GLY A 89 6.53 10.50 -5.55
C GLY A 89 8.00 10.07 -5.63
N ARG A 90 8.47 9.21 -4.72
CA ARG A 90 9.83 8.63 -4.80
C ARG A 90 9.99 7.73 -6.04
N LEU A 91 9.03 6.85 -6.33
CA LEU A 91 9.06 6.05 -7.56
C LEU A 91 9.03 6.91 -8.82
N SER A 92 8.20 7.95 -8.84
CA SER A 92 8.14 8.93 -9.93
C SER A 92 9.49 9.63 -10.12
N THR A 93 10.13 10.05 -9.01
CA THR A 93 11.48 10.64 -9.05
C THR A 93 12.50 9.64 -9.59
N SER A 94 12.46 8.37 -9.15
CA SER A 94 13.36 7.33 -9.65
C SER A 94 13.23 7.12 -11.16
N ILE A 95 12.01 7.12 -11.70
CA ILE A 95 11.77 7.02 -13.16
C ILE A 95 12.35 8.24 -13.88
N TYR A 96 12.15 9.44 -13.35
CA TYR A 96 12.72 10.66 -13.92
C TYR A 96 14.26 10.64 -13.92
N GLU A 97 14.90 10.19 -12.83
CA GLU A 97 16.35 10.11 -12.76
C GLU A 97 16.93 9.06 -13.71
N ILE A 98 16.22 7.95 -13.98
CA ILE A 98 16.64 6.97 -15.00
C ILE A 98 16.73 7.63 -16.38
N GLU A 99 15.74 8.43 -16.77
CA GLU A 99 15.74 9.19 -18.03
C GLU A 99 16.95 10.14 -18.09
N LYS A 100 17.24 10.83 -16.98
CA LYS A 100 18.37 11.75 -16.88
C LYS A 100 19.71 11.03 -17.00
N PHE A 101 19.90 9.92 -16.28
CA PHE A 101 21.11 9.11 -16.39
C PHE A 101 21.32 8.56 -17.80
N ARG A 102 20.25 8.13 -18.48
CA ARG A 102 20.33 7.70 -19.90
C ARG A 102 20.82 8.81 -20.83
N LYS A 103 20.47 10.07 -20.55
CA LYS A 103 20.95 11.24 -21.33
C LYS A 103 22.39 11.59 -21.02
N LEU A 104 22.88 11.36 -19.80
CA LEU A 104 24.26 11.62 -19.40
C LEU A 104 25.24 10.55 -19.90
N LEU A 105 24.76 9.31 -20.08
CA LEU A 105 25.55 8.18 -20.58
C LEU A 105 25.58 8.07 -22.11
N ARG A 106 24.83 8.93 -22.81
CA ARG A 106 24.89 9.10 -24.27
C ARG A 106 25.78 10.28 -24.60
#